data_AF-T1GUY6-F1
#
_entry.id   AF-T1GUY6-F1
#
_cell.length_a   1.000
_cell.length_b   1.000
_cell.length_c   1.000
_cell.angle_alpha   90.00
_cell.angle_beta   90.00
_cell.angle_gamma   90.00
#
_symmetry.space_group_name_H-M   'P 1'
#
loop_
_entity.id
_entity.type
_entity.pdbx_description
1 polymer ?
#
loop_
_entity_poly.entity_id
_entity_poly.type
_entity_poly.pdbx_seq_one_letter_code
_entity_poly.pdbx_strand_id
1 'polypeptide(L)'
;MDTIEPRGGAAMQDFRLQDFDSIRFASYRTASKLRYIQKSTNLHLIDIWNVIEAFRENGLNTLEPQNEVSVSRLETLVSSLYHNLNKRLPTAQQVPVDSKAGLLLNWLLFAYA
;
A
#
# COMPACT_ATOMS: atom_id res chain seq x y z
N MET A 1 1.19 10.91 -26.87
CA MET A 1 2.47 10.43 -26.30
C MET A 1 2.61 11.15 -24.97
N ASP A 2 1.80 10.70 -24.01
CA ASP A 2 1.74 11.31 -22.69
C ASP A 2 2.77 10.62 -21.81
N THR A 3 3.77 11.41 -21.43
CA THR A 3 4.84 11.04 -20.53
C THR A 3 4.21 10.67 -19.18
N ILE A 4 4.21 9.38 -18.84
CA ILE A 4 3.87 8.90 -17.50
C ILE A 4 4.99 9.40 -16.58
N GLU A 5 4.78 10.56 -15.96
CA GLU A 5 5.64 11.03 -14.87
C GLU A 5 5.67 9.97 -13.75
N PRO A 6 6.83 9.67 -13.15
CA PRO A 6 6.96 8.71 -12.08
C PRO A 6 6.41 9.33 -10.79
N ARG A 7 5.09 9.36 -10.64
CA ARG A 7 4.39 9.85 -9.44
C ARG A 7 4.75 9.08 -8.15
N GLY A 8 5.44 7.93 -8.27
CA GLY A 8 5.96 7.18 -7.12
C GLY A 8 7.10 7.89 -6.37
N GLY A 9 7.86 8.78 -7.02
CA GLY A 9 9.00 9.47 -6.39
C GLY A 9 8.61 10.57 -5.39
N ALA A 10 7.51 11.27 -5.66
CA ALA A 10 7.08 12.43 -4.85
C ALA A 10 6.62 12.04 -3.44
N ALA A 11 5.86 10.95 -3.31
CA ALA A 11 5.35 10.51 -2.01
C ALA A 11 6.46 10.01 -1.06
N MET A 12 7.53 9.41 -1.60
CA MET A 12 8.70 9.04 -0.81
C MET A 12 9.62 10.23 -0.53
N GLN A 13 9.59 11.29 -1.35
CA GLN A 13 10.27 12.56 -1.05
C GLN A 13 9.63 13.27 0.14
N ASP A 14 8.30 13.29 0.24
CA ASP A 14 7.59 13.85 1.40
C ASP A 14 7.95 13.16 2.73
N PHE A 15 8.29 11.87 2.68
CA PHE A 15 8.75 11.10 3.84
C PHE A 15 10.00 11.69 4.50
N ARG A 16 10.91 12.27 3.70
CA ARG A 16 12.15 12.91 4.18
C ARG A 16 11.90 14.31 4.75
N LEU A 17 10.75 14.93 4.45
CA LEU A 17 10.39 16.27 4.90
C LEU A 17 9.75 16.30 6.30
N GLN A 18 9.34 15.15 6.82
CA GLN A 18 8.60 15.05 8.10
C GLN A 18 9.47 15.06 9.36
N ASP A 19 10.79 15.28 9.22
CA ASP A 19 11.79 15.34 10.31
C ASP A 19 11.62 14.23 11.37
N PHE A 20 11.30 13.01 10.94
CA PHE A 20 11.14 11.88 11.86
C PHE A 20 12.45 11.55 12.58
N ASP A 21 13.60 11.96 12.04
CA ASP A 21 14.91 11.68 12.63
C ASP A 21 15.17 12.48 13.92
N SER A 22 14.38 13.54 14.18
CA SER A 22 14.34 14.26 15.45
C SER A 22 13.80 13.44 16.64
N ILE A 23 13.02 12.37 16.38
CA ILE A 23 12.43 11.56 17.45
C ILE A 23 13.53 10.73 18.12
N ARG A 24 13.72 10.95 19.44
CA ARG A 24 14.77 10.32 20.26
C ARG A 24 14.74 8.79 20.23
N PHE A 25 13.57 8.19 20.46
CA PHE A 25 13.43 6.74 20.58
C PHE A 25 13.30 6.06 19.21
N ALA A 26 14.17 5.10 18.92
CA ALA A 26 14.19 4.39 17.65
C ALA A 26 12.86 3.68 17.33
N SER A 27 12.24 3.03 18.33
CA SER A 27 10.95 2.36 18.13
C SER A 27 9.84 3.34 17.75
N TYR A 28 9.82 4.53 18.35
CA TYR A 28 8.85 5.58 18.01
C TYR A 28 9.12 6.18 16.64
N ARG A 29 10.39 6.36 16.25
CA ARG A 29 10.75 6.74 14.86
C ARG A 29 10.17 5.76 13.85
N THR A 30 10.43 4.48 14.05
CA THR A 30 9.94 3.43 13.15
C THR A 30 8.41 3.41 13.12
N ALA A 31 7.75 3.50 14.28
CA ALA A 31 6.29 3.54 14.35
C ALA A 31 5.70 4.77 13.63
N SER A 32 6.27 5.96 13.82
CA SER A 32 5.83 7.18 13.12
C SER A 32 6.01 7.09 11.61
N LYS A 33 7.15 6.55 11.16
CA LYS A 33 7.44 6.28 9.75
C LYS A 33 6.41 5.30 9.15
N LEU A 34 6.14 4.17 9.82
CA LEU A 34 5.13 3.20 9.40
C LEU A 34 3.72 3.79 9.39
N ARG A 35 3.36 4.59 10.40
CA ARG A 35 2.06 5.26 10.48
C ARG A 35 1.86 6.26 9.34
N TYR A 36 2.91 6.99 8.97
CA TYR A 36 2.87 7.89 7.83
C TYR A 36 2.60 7.12 6.53
N ILE A 37 3.34 6.03 6.28
CA ILE A 37 3.12 5.15 5.12
C ILE A 37 1.67 4.65 5.11
N GLN A 38 1.19 4.10 6.22
CA GLN A 38 -0.17 3.57 6.37
C GLN A 38 -1.26 4.63 6.08
N LYS A 39 -1.01 5.90 6.44
CA LYS A 39 -1.92 7.02 6.14
C LYS A 39 -1.86 7.42 4.67
N SER A 40 -0.66 7.61 4.12
CA SER A 40 -0.44 8.03 2.73
C SER A 40 -1.03 7.06 1.70
N THR A 41 -0.92 5.76 1.97
CA THR A 41 -1.48 4.68 1.15
C THR A 41 -2.94 4.39 1.47
N ASN A 42 -3.56 5.04 2.46
CA ASN A 42 -4.91 4.68 2.94
C ASN A 42 -5.06 3.24 3.48
N LEU A 43 -3.96 2.54 3.75
CA LEU A 43 -3.99 1.17 4.30
C LEU A 43 -4.67 1.08 5.66
N HIS A 44 -4.74 2.18 6.41
CA HIS A 44 -5.46 2.26 7.69
C HIS A 44 -6.99 2.12 7.57
N LEU A 45 -7.55 2.22 6.36
CA LEU A 45 -8.98 2.00 6.09
C LEU A 45 -9.29 0.53 5.75
N ILE A 46 -8.26 -0.28 5.47
CA ILE A 46 -8.40 -1.69 5.09
C ILE A 46 -8.44 -2.52 6.36
N ASP A 47 -9.56 -3.23 6.57
CA ASP A 47 -9.70 -4.19 7.67
C ASP A 47 -9.12 -5.57 7.31
N ILE A 48 -8.94 -6.41 8.33
CA ILE A 48 -8.38 -7.76 8.14
C ILE A 48 -9.25 -8.63 7.24
N TRP A 49 -10.57 -8.43 7.24
CA TRP A 49 -11.50 -9.18 6.39
C TRP A 49 -11.27 -8.88 4.91
N ASN A 50 -11.06 -7.61 4.58
CA ASN A 50 -10.74 -7.19 3.22
C ASN A 50 -9.42 -7.81 2.73
N VAL A 51 -8.43 -7.92 3.62
CA VAL A 51 -7.15 -8.60 3.31
C VAL A 51 -7.39 -10.09 3.04
N ILE A 52 -8.10 -10.78 3.93
CA ILE A 52 -8.42 -12.20 3.76
C ILE A 52 -9.13 -12.46 2.43
N GLU A 53 -10.14 -11.65 2.12
CA GLU A 53 -10.93 -11.83 0.90
C GLU A 53 -10.12 -11.53 -0.35
N ALA A 54 -9.33 -10.45 -0.37
CA ALA A 54 -8.47 -10.15 -1.51
C ALA A 54 -7.43 -11.27 -1.77
N PHE A 55 -6.85 -11.86 -0.71
CA PHE A 55 -5.94 -13.00 -0.86
C PHE A 55 -6.66 -14.24 -1.42
N ARG A 56 -7.90 -14.48 -1.00
CA ARG A 56 -8.72 -15.59 -1.50
C ARG A 56 -9.10 -15.40 -2.96
N GLU A 57 -9.61 -14.22 -3.32
CA GLU A 57 -10.01 -13.87 -4.68
C GLU A 57 -8.83 -13.95 -5.67
N ASN A 58 -7.62 -13.68 -5.21
CA ASN A 58 -6.39 -13.76 -6.01
C ASN A 58 -5.69 -15.14 -5.96
N GLY A 59 -6.28 -16.12 -5.26
CA GLY A 59 -5.73 -17.47 -5.12
C GLY A 59 -4.35 -17.51 -4.44
N LEU A 60 -4.06 -16.54 -3.58
CA LEU A 60 -2.80 -16.50 -2.81
C LEU A 60 -2.91 -17.30 -1.51
N ASN A 61 -4.12 -17.58 -1.04
CA ASN A 61 -4.36 -18.36 0.18
C ASN A 61 -4.02 -19.85 0.04
N THR A 62 -3.79 -20.34 -1.18
CA THR A 62 -3.42 -21.74 -1.47
C THR A 62 -1.95 -21.89 -1.85
N LEU A 63 -1.20 -20.79 -1.92
CA LEU A 63 0.22 -20.85 -2.23
C LEU A 63 1.00 -21.34 -1.00
N GLU A 64 1.99 -22.17 -1.28
CA GLU A 64 3.03 -22.53 -0.31
C GLU A 64 3.78 -21.26 0.14
N PRO A 65 4.12 -21.10 1.44
CA PRO A 65 4.77 -19.89 1.96
C PRO A 65 6.08 -19.49 1.26
N GLN A 66 6.80 -20.48 0.73
CA GLN A 66 8.06 -20.30 0.01
C GLN A 66 7.90 -19.95 -1.48
N ASN A 67 6.67 -19.92 -2.02
CA ASN A 67 6.46 -19.56 -3.41
C ASN A 67 6.57 -18.05 -3.62
N GLU A 68 7.37 -17.66 -4.61
CA GLU A 68 7.48 -16.28 -5.04
C GLU A 68 6.19 -15.79 -5.72
N VAL A 69 5.86 -14.52 -5.49
CA VAL A 69 4.72 -13.83 -6.12
C VAL A 69 5.27 -12.80 -7.10
N SER A 70 4.85 -12.88 -8.36
CA SER A 70 5.26 -11.90 -9.37
C SER A 70 4.73 -10.51 -9.05
N VAL A 71 5.44 -9.48 -9.50
CA VAL A 71 5.02 -8.07 -9.36
C VAL A 71 3.61 -7.85 -9.89
N SER A 72 3.27 -8.45 -11.03
CA SER A 72 1.93 -8.38 -11.63
C SER A 72 0.84 -8.97 -10.73
N ARG A 73 1.09 -10.12 -10.08
CA ARG A 73 0.12 -10.71 -9.14
C ARG A 73 -0.02 -9.86 -7.88
N LEU A 74 1.07 -9.28 -7.41
CA LEU A 74 1.05 -8.37 -6.27
C LEU A 74 0.27 -7.09 -6.59
N GLU A 75 0.43 -6.53 -7.79
CA GLU A 75 -0.33 -5.38 -8.28
C GLU A 75 -1.84 -5.68 -8.32
N THR A 76 -2.23 -6.83 -8.86
CA THR A 76 -3.64 -7.27 -8.87
C THR A 76 -4.18 -7.39 -7.46
N LEU A 77 -3.44 -8.05 -6.54
CA LEU A 77 -3.84 -8.19 -5.14
C LEU A 77 -4.06 -6.83 -4.48
N VAL A 78 -3.10 -5.93 -4.62
CA VAL A 78 -3.16 -4.60 -4.00
C VAL A 78 -4.33 -3.80 -4.57
N SER A 79 -4.59 -3.90 -5.88
CA SER A 79 -5.76 -3.26 -6.51
C SER A 79 -7.09 -3.84 -5.98
N SER A 80 -7.18 -5.16 -5.82
CA SER A 80 -8.34 -5.83 -5.22
C SER A 80 -8.65 -5.30 -3.82
N LEU A 81 -7.64 -5.03 -2.99
CA LEU A 81 -7.84 -4.45 -1.65
C LEU A 81 -8.62 -3.13 -1.72
N TYR A 82 -8.20 -2.20 -2.59
CA TYR A 82 -8.84 -0.89 -2.69
C TYR A 82 -10.18 -0.92 -3.43
N HIS A 83 -10.34 -1.80 -4.42
CA HIS A 83 -11.65 -2.03 -5.05
C HIS A 83 -12.66 -2.59 -4.05
N ASN A 84 -12.28 -3.59 -3.26
CA ASN A 84 -13.16 -4.18 -2.25
C ASN A 84 -13.46 -3.21 -1.11
N LEU A 85 -12.50 -2.35 -0.74
CA LEU A 85 -12.75 -1.23 0.17
C LEU A 85 -13.83 -0.29 -0.38
N ASN A 86 -13.70 0.16 -1.64
CA ASN A 86 -14.63 1.10 -2.25
C ASN A 86 -16.05 0.56 -2.41
N LYS A 87 -16.24 -0.76 -2.50
CA LYS A 87 -17.57 -1.40 -2.49
C LYS A 87 -18.31 -1.18 -1.17
N ARG A 88 -17.58 -0.96 -0.06
CA ARG A 88 -18.12 -0.81 1.31
C ARG A 88 -18.23 0.65 1.75
N LEU A 89 -17.57 1.56 1.04
CA LEU A 89 -17.58 3.00 1.35
C LEU A 89 -18.69 3.72 0.58
N PRO A 90 -19.31 4.77 1.18
CA PRO A 90 -20.13 5.71 0.43
C PRO A 90 -19.34 6.35 -0.72
N THR A 91 -20.01 6.69 -1.83
CA THR A 91 -19.36 7.27 -3.02
C THR A 91 -18.48 8.48 -2.71
N ALA A 92 -18.91 9.33 -1.77
CA ALA A 92 -18.16 10.52 -1.35
C ALA A 92 -16.85 10.23 -0.59
N GLN A 93 -16.66 9.00 -0.10
CA GLN A 93 -15.50 8.57 0.68
C GLN A 93 -14.60 7.58 -0.08
N GLN A 94 -14.92 7.29 -1.33
CA GLN A 94 -14.13 6.36 -2.13
C GLN A 94 -12.71 6.87 -2.36
N VAL A 95 -11.75 5.95 -2.32
CA VAL A 95 -10.34 6.26 -2.53
C VAL A 95 -9.94 6.01 -4.00
N PRO A 96 -9.00 6.78 -4.56
CA PRO A 96 -8.53 6.58 -5.92
C PRO A 96 -7.66 5.33 -6.01
N VAL A 97 -8.22 4.23 -6.55
CA VAL A 97 -7.60 2.90 -6.54
C VAL A 97 -6.22 2.90 -7.18
N ASP A 98 -6.09 3.35 -8.43
CA ASP A 98 -4.81 3.29 -9.18
C ASP A 98 -3.68 4.03 -8.44
N SER A 99 -3.99 5.20 -7.88
CA SER A 99 -3.01 5.99 -7.14
C SER A 99 -2.59 5.32 -5.83
N LYS A 100 -3.54 4.80 -5.04
CA LYS A 100 -3.24 4.21 -3.73
C LYS A 100 -2.62 2.82 -3.86
N ALA A 101 -3.09 2.04 -4.82
CA ALA A 101 -2.51 0.75 -5.16
C ALA A 101 -1.06 0.91 -5.64
N GLY A 102 -0.80 1.85 -6.55
CA GLY A 102 0.56 2.12 -7.02
C GLY A 102 1.51 2.58 -5.91
N LEU A 103 1.04 3.42 -4.97
CA LEU A 103 1.85 3.83 -3.81
C LEU A 103 2.18 2.66 -2.89
N LEU A 104 1.19 1.82 -2.57
CA LEU A 104 1.40 0.65 -1.72
C LEU A 104 2.30 -0.40 -2.39
N LEU A 105 2.10 -0.66 -3.69
CA LEU A 105 2.95 -1.56 -4.47
C LEU A 105 4.41 -1.09 -4.46
N ASN A 106 4.66 0.19 -4.75
CA ASN A 106 6.02 0.74 -4.72
C ASN A 106 6.68 0.60 -3.34
N TRP A 107 5.93 0.83 -2.26
CA TRP A 107 6.45 0.65 -0.91
C TRP A 107 6.80 -0.82 -0.62
N LEU A 108 5.94 -1.77 -1.03
CA LEU A 108 6.21 -3.20 -0.87
C LEU A 108 7.43 -3.64 -1.66
N LEU A 109 7.57 -3.20 -2.92
CA LEU A 109 8.76 -3.49 -3.72
C LEU A 109 10.01 -2.91 -3.07
N PHE A 110 9.99 -1.68 -2.59
CA PHE A 110 11.16 -1.10 -1.90
C PHE A 110 11.51 -1.83 -0.59
N ALA A 111 10.53 -2.39 0.11
CA ALA A 111 10.75 -3.07 1.38
C ALA A 111 11.29 -4.51 1.23
N TYR A 112 11.04 -5.15 0.10
CA TYR A 112 11.32 -6.58 -0.12
C TYR A 112 12.13 -6.91 -1.38
N ALA A 113 12.45 -5.92 -2.23
CA ALA A 113 13.40 -6.06 -3.34
C ALA A 113 14.84 -5.80 -2.87
#